data_AF-A0A6B3CC00-F1
#
_entry.id   AF-A0A6B3CC00-F1
#
_cell.length_a   1.000
_cell.length_b   1.000
_cell.length_c   1.000
_cell.angle_alpha   90.00
_cell.angle_beta   90.00
_cell.angle_gamma   90.00
#
_symmetry.space_group_name_H-M   'P 1'
#
loop_
_entity.id
_entity.type
_entity.pdbx_description
1 polymer ?
#
loop_
_entity_poly.entity_id
_entity_poly.type
_entity_poly.pdbx_seq_one_letter_code
_entity_poly.pdbx_strand_id
1 'polypeptide(L)'
;ARAALQTCVLRLRRLFAKYGISATTIEAVPGGYRMHNDTGTLDLVLFRLLAAKARAAAGTDEELYRLRESLSLWQGQPLANVASRMLQRDAVPALEQERLRVLERIGDLELAAGNCHQVLVDLYESGRRHPLR
;
A
#
# COMPACT_ATOMS: atom_id res chain seq x y z
N ALA A 1 -9.49 -9.06 -27.88
CA ALA A 1 -9.10 -8.40 -26.60
C ALA A 1 -10.28 -7.67 -25.91
N ARG A 2 -11.02 -6.78 -26.58
CA ARG A 2 -12.07 -5.93 -25.95
C ARG A 2 -13.23 -6.71 -25.31
N ALA A 3 -13.69 -7.79 -25.94
CA ALA A 3 -14.74 -8.66 -25.40
C ALA A 3 -14.32 -9.39 -24.10
N ALA A 4 -13.04 -9.79 -24.00
CA ALA A 4 -12.50 -10.41 -22.79
C ALA A 4 -12.46 -9.41 -21.62
N LEU A 5 -12.05 -8.16 -21.88
CA LEU A 5 -12.07 -7.10 -20.86
C LEU A 5 -13.50 -6.80 -20.38
N GLN A 6 -14.45 -6.67 -21.30
CA GLN A 6 -15.87 -6.48 -20.96
C GLN A 6 -16.41 -7.61 -20.09
N THR A 7 -16.04 -8.86 -20.40
CA THR A 7 -16.41 -10.04 -19.61
C THR A 7 -15.82 -9.98 -18.20
N CYS A 8 -14.54 -9.62 -18.06
CA CYS A 8 -13.91 -9.44 -16.75
C CYS A 8 -14.61 -8.36 -15.92
N VAL A 9 -14.92 -7.20 -16.52
CA VAL A 9 -15.63 -6.10 -15.82
C VAL A 9 -17.03 -6.53 -15.39
N LEU A 10 -17.76 -7.28 -16.22
CA LEU A 10 -19.07 -7.81 -15.86
C LEU A 10 -18.97 -8.75 -14.65
N ARG A 11 -17.97 -9.63 -14.61
CA ARG A 11 -17.73 -10.54 -13.47
C ARG A 11 -17.37 -9.78 -12.20
N LEU A 12 -16.53 -8.75 -12.30
CA LEU A 12 -16.18 -7.89 -11.17
C LEU A 12 -17.39 -7.13 -10.62
N ARG A 13 -18.21 -6.51 -11.47
CA ARG A 13 -19.44 -5.82 -11.03
C ARG A 13 -20.42 -6.75 -10.31
N ARG A 14 -20.58 -7.99 -10.79
CA ARG A 14 -21.39 -9.01 -10.11
C ARG A 14 -20.81 -9.41 -8.75
N LEU A 15 -19.49 -9.54 -8.66
CA LEU A 15 -18.81 -9.83 -7.41
C LEU A 15 -19.01 -8.69 -6.40
N PHE A 16 -18.82 -7.44 -6.82
CA PHE A 16 -19.04 -6.26 -5.98
C PHE A 16 -20.47 -6.19 -5.44
N ALA A 17 -21.47 -6.38 -6.31
CA ALA A 17 -22.87 -6.41 -5.89
C ALA A 17 -23.16 -7.48 -4.82
N LYS A 18 -22.50 -8.65 -4.90
CA LYS A 18 -22.63 -9.72 -3.89
C LYS A 18 -22.13 -9.27 -2.51
N TYR A 19 -21.15 -8.39 -2.44
CA TYR A 19 -20.60 -7.84 -1.21
C TYR A 19 -21.18 -6.46 -0.83
N GLY A 20 -22.29 -6.06 -1.46
CA GLY A 20 -22.95 -4.77 -1.17
C GLY A 20 -22.20 -3.54 -1.72
N ILE A 21 -21.18 -3.75 -2.56
CA ILE A 21 -20.45 -2.68 -3.23
C ILE A 21 -21.22 -2.31 -4.51
N SER A 22 -21.43 -1.02 -4.74
CA SER A 22 -22.22 -0.54 -5.88
C SER A 22 -21.70 -1.05 -7.22
N ALA A 23 -22.60 -1.45 -8.11
CA ALA A 23 -22.25 -1.80 -9.49
C ALA A 23 -21.68 -0.61 -10.30
N THR A 24 -21.91 0.63 -9.83
CA THR A 24 -21.34 1.85 -10.40
C THR A 24 -19.90 2.10 -9.99
N THR A 25 -19.33 1.34 -9.04
CA THR A 25 -17.93 1.49 -8.62
C THR A 25 -16.95 1.35 -9.78
N ILE A 26 -17.26 0.52 -10.77
CA ILE A 26 -16.53 0.46 -12.04
C ILE A 26 -17.39 1.12 -13.11
N GLU A 27 -17.04 2.33 -13.52
CA GLU A 27 -17.73 3.12 -14.53
C GLU A 27 -17.19 2.81 -15.93
N ALA A 28 -18.08 2.72 -16.91
CA ALA A 28 -17.66 2.68 -18.31
C ALA A 28 -17.54 4.12 -18.82
N VAL A 29 -16.36 4.49 -19.30
CA VAL A 29 -16.06 5.84 -19.81
C VAL A 29 -15.56 5.76 -21.25
N PRO A 30 -15.65 6.84 -22.04
CA PRO A 30 -14.99 6.87 -23.35
C PRO A 30 -13.52 6.46 -23.22
N GLY A 31 -13.11 5.44 -23.97
CA GLY A 31 -11.74 4.91 -23.94
C GLY A 31 -11.47 3.80 -22.91
N GLY A 32 -12.39 3.46 -22.00
CA GLY A 32 -12.16 2.34 -21.08
C GLY A 32 -13.07 2.30 -19.85
N TYR A 33 -12.47 2.01 -18.70
CA TYR A 33 -13.15 1.89 -17.42
C TYR A 33 -12.44 2.74 -16.37
N ARG A 34 -13.22 3.26 -15.43
CA ARG A 34 -12.73 4.02 -14.28
C ARG A 34 -13.24 3.37 -13.00
N MET A 35 -12.40 3.36 -11.97
CA MET A 35 -12.79 3.00 -10.61
C MET A 35 -12.33 4.11 -9.68
N HIS A 36 -13.25 4.64 -8.89
CA HIS A 36 -12.93 5.60 -7.84
C HIS A 36 -12.51 4.84 -6.59
N ASN A 37 -11.28 5.11 -6.14
CA ASN A 37 -10.72 4.55 -4.92
C ASN A 37 -10.32 5.69 -3.99
N ASP A 38 -10.53 5.46 -2.71
CA ASP A 38 -10.23 6.35 -1.60
C ASP A 38 -9.52 5.56 -0.48
N THR A 39 -9.33 6.21 0.68
CA THR A 39 -8.66 5.59 1.82
C THR A 39 -9.47 4.48 2.49
N GLY A 40 -10.77 4.37 2.23
CA GLY A 40 -11.62 3.29 2.75
C GLY A 40 -11.65 2.06 1.84
N THR A 41 -11.20 2.20 0.59
CA THR A 41 -11.32 1.19 -0.46
C THR A 41 -9.98 0.67 -0.98
N LEU A 42 -8.90 1.45 -0.82
CA LEU A 42 -7.55 1.06 -1.24
C LEU A 42 -6.52 1.38 -0.14
N ASP A 43 -5.93 0.32 0.39
CA ASP A 43 -4.88 0.34 1.42
C ASP A 43 -3.70 1.25 1.03
N LEU A 44 -3.27 1.24 -0.22
CA LEU A 44 -2.17 2.07 -0.72
C LEU A 44 -2.47 3.57 -0.61
N VAL A 45 -3.73 3.98 -0.80
CA VAL A 45 -4.14 5.38 -0.66
C VAL A 45 -4.10 5.79 0.81
N LEU A 46 -4.59 4.92 1.70
CA LEU A 46 -4.53 5.14 3.14
C LEU A 46 -3.09 5.17 3.66
N PHE A 47 -2.23 4.25 3.21
CA PHE A 47 -0.80 4.23 3.53
C PHE A 47 -0.13 5.56 3.19
N ARG A 48 -0.32 6.05 1.95
CA ARG A 48 0.27 7.33 1.51
C ARG A 48 -0.28 8.51 2.30
N LEU A 49 -1.56 8.51 2.66
CA LEU A 49 -2.15 9.54 3.51
C LEU A 49 -1.51 9.54 4.90
N LEU A 50 -1.39 8.38 5.54
CA LEU A 50 -0.82 8.25 6.88
C LEU A 50 0.66 8.65 6.89
N ALA A 51 1.44 8.21 5.89
CA ALA A 51 2.83 8.62 5.74
C ALA A 51 2.98 10.13 5.50
N ALA A 52 2.04 10.77 4.79
CA ALA A 52 2.02 12.22 4.62
C ALA A 52 1.66 12.96 5.92
N LYS A 53 0.68 12.45 6.67
CA LYS A 53 0.30 12.99 7.98
C LYS A 53 1.43 12.88 9.00
N ALA A 54 2.16 11.77 8.99
CA ALA A 54 3.34 11.57 9.84
C ALA A 54 4.37 12.68 9.63
N ARG A 55 4.71 13.01 8.36
CA ARG A 55 5.64 14.09 8.04
C ARG A 55 5.19 15.48 8.51
N ALA A 56 3.88 15.67 8.70
CA ALA A 56 3.31 16.92 9.18
C ALA A 56 3.04 16.92 10.70
N ALA A 57 3.40 15.85 11.41
CA ALA A 57 3.20 15.75 12.84
C ALA A 57 4.10 16.74 13.59
N ALA A 58 3.58 17.29 14.69
CA ALA A 58 4.29 18.28 15.50
C ALA A 58 5.31 17.66 16.47
N GLY A 59 5.24 16.34 16.71
CA GLY A 59 6.07 15.65 17.69
C GLY A 59 6.43 14.24 17.25
N THR A 60 7.58 13.75 17.76
CA THR A 60 8.16 12.45 17.43
C THR A 60 7.20 11.29 17.67
N ASP A 61 6.46 11.29 18.79
CA ASP A 61 5.56 10.19 19.15
C ASP A 61 4.38 10.06 18.17
N GLU A 62 3.79 11.18 17.77
CA GLU A 62 2.69 11.18 16.79
C GLU A 62 3.21 10.81 15.39
N GLU A 63 4.40 11.30 14.99
CA GLU A 63 5.03 10.90 13.73
C GLU A 63 5.21 9.37 13.69
N LEU A 64 5.80 8.81 14.75
CA LEU A 64 6.10 7.40 14.88
C LEU A 64 4.84 6.53 14.93
N TYR A 65 3.81 6.95 15.66
CA TYR A 65 2.49 6.29 15.68
C TYR A 65 1.91 6.18 14.26
N ARG A 66 1.91 7.28 13.50
CA ARG A 66 1.36 7.31 12.13
C ARG A 66 2.16 6.49 11.14
N LEU A 67 3.49 6.49 11.26
CA LEU A 67 4.34 5.65 10.40
C LEU A 67 4.08 4.16 10.66
N ARG A 68 3.99 3.74 11.93
CA ARG A 68 3.63 2.36 12.31
C ARG A 68 2.23 1.98 11.83
N GLU A 69 1.25 2.86 12.03
CA GLU A 69 -0.12 2.67 11.52
C GLU A 69 -0.10 2.46 9.99
N SER A 70 0.68 3.25 9.26
CA SER A 70 0.80 3.11 7.81
C SER A 70 1.43 1.76 7.41
N LEU A 71 2.45 1.28 8.12
CA LEU A 71 3.11 0.01 7.80
C LEU A 71 2.22 -1.20 8.10
N SER A 72 1.31 -1.10 9.07
CA SER A 72 0.39 -2.18 9.42
C SER A 72 -0.54 -2.59 8.26
N LEU A 73 -0.72 -1.72 7.27
CA LEU A 73 -1.52 -1.98 6.06
C LEU A 73 -0.85 -2.98 5.10
N TRP A 74 0.46 -3.22 5.23
CA TRP A 74 1.20 -4.08 4.32
C TRP A 74 1.11 -5.55 4.74
N GLN A 75 0.38 -6.36 3.96
CA GLN A 75 0.18 -7.79 4.22
C GLN A 75 1.17 -8.71 3.47
N GLY A 76 2.39 -8.24 3.24
CA GLY A 76 3.42 -8.98 2.49
C GLY A 76 3.87 -8.25 1.23
N GLN A 77 4.23 -9.02 0.19
CA GLN A 77 4.66 -8.46 -1.08
C GLN A 77 3.44 -7.90 -1.85
N PRO A 78 3.48 -6.65 -2.31
CA PRO A 78 2.41 -6.07 -3.10
C PRO A 78 2.22 -6.85 -4.41
N LEU A 79 0.95 -7.08 -4.77
CA LEU A 79 0.56 -7.77 -6.01
C LEU A 79 1.13 -9.21 -6.14
N ALA A 80 1.39 -9.91 -5.04
CA ALA A 80 1.97 -11.26 -5.04
C ALA A 80 1.18 -12.30 -5.87
N ASN A 81 -0.14 -12.12 -5.98
CA ASN A 81 -1.04 -13.00 -6.74
C ASN A 81 -1.33 -12.50 -8.17
N VAL A 82 -0.66 -11.44 -8.63
CA VAL A 82 -0.89 -10.85 -9.96
C VAL A 82 0.21 -11.27 -10.92
N ALA A 83 -0.15 -12.15 -11.86
CA ALA A 83 0.74 -12.66 -12.91
C ALA A 83 0.96 -11.65 -14.06
N SER A 84 1.39 -10.42 -13.74
CA SER A 84 1.71 -9.38 -14.72
C SER A 84 3.18 -8.98 -14.62
N ARG A 85 3.99 -9.42 -15.59
CA ARG A 85 5.44 -9.12 -15.60
C ARG A 85 5.74 -7.61 -15.60
N MET A 86 4.91 -6.82 -16.28
CA MET A 86 5.06 -5.36 -16.31
C MET A 86 4.85 -4.76 -14.92
N LEU A 87 3.80 -5.18 -14.19
CA LEU A 87 3.55 -4.68 -12.84
C LEU A 87 4.63 -5.15 -11.86
N GLN A 88 5.08 -6.39 -11.98
CA GLN A 88 6.16 -6.94 -11.15
C GLN A 88 7.50 -6.21 -11.39
N ARG A 89 7.76 -5.75 -12.61
CA ARG A 89 8.99 -5.02 -12.95
C ARG A 89 8.92 -3.54 -12.59
N ASP A 90 7.78 -2.89 -12.83
CA ASP A 90 7.71 -1.42 -12.82
C ASP A 90 6.99 -0.87 -11.57
N ALA A 91 5.92 -1.54 -11.12
CA ALA A 91 5.10 -1.04 -10.01
C ALA A 91 5.55 -1.59 -8.65
N VAL A 92 5.81 -2.90 -8.56
CA VAL A 92 6.18 -3.55 -7.29
C VAL A 92 7.46 -2.95 -6.67
N PRO A 93 8.55 -2.70 -7.43
CA PRO A 93 9.75 -2.10 -6.84
C PRO A 93 9.52 -0.67 -6.32
N ALA A 94 8.69 0.12 -7.00
CA ALA A 94 8.34 1.47 -6.55
C ALA A 94 7.55 1.44 -5.24
N LEU A 95 6.62 0.50 -5.10
CA LEU A 95 5.85 0.29 -3.87
C LEU A 95 6.73 -0.17 -2.70
N GLU A 96 7.65 -1.11 -2.95
CA GLU A 96 8.63 -1.54 -1.95
C GLU A 96 9.58 -0.41 -1.52
N GLN A 97 9.98 0.46 -2.46
CA GLN A 97 10.75 1.68 -2.14
C GLN A 97 9.97 2.65 -1.24
N GLU A 98 8.67 2.87 -1.50
CA GLU A 98 7.84 3.69 -0.63
C GLU A 98 7.72 3.11 0.78
N ARG A 99 7.53 1.79 0.89
CA ARG A 99 7.52 1.07 2.17
C ARG A 99 8.84 1.19 2.91
N LEU A 100 9.96 1.02 2.21
CA LEU A 100 11.30 1.08 2.78
C LEU A 100 11.59 2.46 3.40
N ARG A 101 11.23 3.54 2.72
CA ARG A 101 11.42 4.91 3.25
C ARG A 101 10.69 5.15 4.57
N VAL A 102 9.51 4.54 4.74
CA VAL A 102 8.75 4.63 6.00
C VAL A 102 9.46 3.84 7.10
N LEU A 103 9.97 2.63 6.80
CA LEU A 103 10.77 1.85 7.74
C LEU A 103 12.05 2.57 8.17
N GLU A 104 12.78 3.14 7.22
CA GLU A 104 13.98 3.95 7.47
C GLU A 104 13.67 5.11 8.41
N ARG A 105 12.58 5.84 8.15
CA ARG A 105 12.17 6.96 9.01
C ARG A 105 11.83 6.55 10.43
N ILE A 106 11.15 5.42 10.62
CA ILE A 106 10.89 4.88 11.97
C ILE A 106 12.22 4.58 12.67
N GLY A 107 13.17 3.95 11.96
CA GLY A 107 14.52 3.71 12.47
C GLY A 107 15.20 5.00 12.93
N ASP A 108 15.20 6.04 12.11
CA ASP A 108 15.81 7.33 12.45
C ASP A 108 15.20 7.96 13.71
N LEU A 109 13.86 7.94 13.85
CA LEU A 109 13.15 8.51 14.99
C LEU A 109 13.46 7.78 16.30
N GLU A 110 13.50 6.44 16.24
CA GLU A 110 13.76 5.61 17.40
C GLU A 110 15.22 5.67 17.86
N LEU A 111 16.15 5.75 16.91
CA LEU A 111 17.56 6.01 17.19
C LEU A 111 17.74 7.37 17.88
N ALA A 112 17.05 8.41 17.38
CA ALA A 112 17.07 9.74 17.99
C ALA A 112 16.45 9.74 19.41
N ALA A 113 15.47 8.88 19.67
CA ALA A 113 14.85 8.70 20.98
C ALA A 113 15.68 7.85 21.96
N GLY A 114 16.79 7.24 21.52
CA GLY A 114 17.61 6.35 22.34
C GLY A 114 17.00 4.95 22.57
N ASN A 115 15.92 4.60 21.85
CA ASN A 115 15.17 3.35 22.00
C ASN A 115 15.71 2.23 21.10
N CYS A 116 17.03 1.98 21.12
CA CYS A 116 17.71 1.05 20.21
C CYS A 116 17.22 -0.42 20.27
N HIS A 117 16.50 -0.84 21.31
CA HIS A 117 16.11 -2.25 21.51
C HIS A 117 14.74 -2.62 20.91
N GLN A 118 13.79 -1.70 20.79
CA GLN A 118 12.45 -2.00 20.26
C GLN A 118 12.43 -2.05 18.72
N VAL A 119 13.36 -1.34 18.09
CA VAL A 119 13.53 -1.19 16.63
C VAL A 119 13.97 -2.47 15.93
N LEU A 120 14.73 -3.31 16.64
CA LEU A 120 15.39 -4.45 16.02
C LEU A 120 14.42 -5.58 15.64
N VAL A 121 13.29 -5.76 16.31
CA VAL A 121 12.38 -6.88 15.98
C VAL A 121 11.60 -6.61 14.69
N ASP A 122 11.08 -5.39 14.52
CA ASP A 122 10.28 -5.02 13.33
C ASP A 122 11.15 -4.81 12.07
N LEU A 123 12.39 -4.29 12.23
CA LEU A 123 13.34 -4.16 11.12
C LEU A 123 13.99 -5.48 10.71
N TYR A 124 14.23 -6.42 11.64
CA TYR A 124 14.89 -7.69 11.31
C TYR A 124 14.01 -8.61 10.47
N GLU A 125 12.69 -8.60 10.68
CA GLU A 125 11.73 -9.30 9.82
C GLU A 125 11.64 -8.72 8.40
N SER A 126 11.83 -7.40 8.25
CA SER A 126 11.85 -6.73 6.94
C SER A 126 13.20 -6.86 6.23
N GLY A 127 14.32 -6.82 6.97
CA GLY A 127 15.68 -6.99 6.45
C GLY A 127 15.96 -8.39 5.88
N ARG A 128 15.26 -9.43 6.36
CA ARG A 128 15.33 -10.77 5.74
C ARG A 128 14.64 -10.85 4.37
N ARG A 129 13.69 -9.96 4.09
CA ARG A 129 12.99 -9.89 2.78
C ARG A 129 13.77 -9.07 1.75
N HIS A 130 14.55 -8.10 2.21
CA HIS A 130 15.45 -7.28 1.38
C HIS A 130 16.88 -7.35 1.88
N PRO A 131 17.56 -8.52 1.75
CA PRO A 131 18.94 -8.66 2.19
C PRO A 131 19.84 -7.81 1.28
N LEU A 132 20.27 -6.69 1.83
CA LEU A 132 21.40 -5.87 1.40
C LEU A 132 21.22 -5.17 0.04
N ARG A 133 20.98 -3.86 0.13
CA ARG A 133 21.93 -2.96 -0.53
C ARG A 133 23.24 -2.97 0.26
#